data_AF-A0A5E4AKM1-F1
#
_entry.id   AF-A0A5E4AKM1-F1
#
_cell.length_a   1.000
_cell.length_b   1.000
_cell.length_c   1.000
_cell.angle_alpha   90.00
_cell.angle_beta   90.00
_cell.angle_gamma   90.00
#
_symmetry.space_group_name_H-M   'P 1'
#
loop_
_entity.id
_entity.type
_entity.pdbx_description
1 polymer ?
#
loop_
_entity_poly.entity_id
_entity_poly.type
_entity_poly.pdbx_seq_one_letter_code
_entity_poly.pdbx_strand_id
1 'polypeptide(L)'
;MGNLFGRKKQSRVTEQDRAILQLKQQRDKLRQYQKRVSQQLERERALARQLLRDGRKERAKLLLKKKRYREQLLDRTESQISSLETMVQSIEFTQIEMKVLEGLQVGNECLNKMHQVMSIEEVERILDETQEAVEYQRQIDELLAGSFTQEDEDAILEELNAITQEQIELPEVPSEPLPKTLPEKDPVKVRARPADLVAAS
;
A
#
# COMPACT_ATOMS: atom_id res chain seq x y z
N MET A 1 12.57 -37.61 40.43
CA MET A 1 12.21 -37.61 38.99
C MET A 1 10.79 -37.09 38.86
N GLY A 2 10.61 -35.77 38.72
CA GLY A 2 9.30 -35.13 38.81
C GLY A 2 9.11 -34.08 37.71
N ASN A 3 8.23 -34.42 36.76
CA ASN A 3 7.47 -33.57 35.83
C ASN A 3 8.20 -32.45 35.08
N LEU A 4 8.76 -32.81 33.91
CA LEU A 4 9.33 -31.90 32.89
C LEU A 4 8.35 -31.50 31.76
N PHE A 5 7.06 -31.85 31.85
CA PHE A 5 6.07 -31.56 30.80
C PHE A 5 5.01 -30.55 31.26
N GLY A 6 5.45 -29.33 31.58
CA GLY A 6 4.56 -28.17 31.57
C GLY A 6 4.36 -27.69 30.14
N ARG A 7 3.15 -27.86 29.58
CA ARG A 7 2.75 -27.20 28.32
C ARG A 7 3.14 -25.72 28.41
N LYS A 8 4.07 -25.28 27.55
CA LYS A 8 4.40 -23.85 27.41
C LYS A 8 3.12 -23.12 27.03
N LYS A 9 2.53 -22.37 27.97
CA LYS A 9 1.47 -21.39 27.65
C LYS A 9 2.03 -20.50 26.54
N GLN A 10 1.45 -20.54 25.35
CA GLN A 10 1.74 -19.55 24.32
C GLN A 10 1.48 -18.18 24.94
N SER A 11 2.54 -17.37 25.08
CA SER A 11 2.39 -16.06 25.71
C SER A 11 1.50 -15.21 24.83
N ARG A 12 0.43 -14.64 25.40
CA ARG A 12 -0.42 -13.61 24.74
C ARG A 12 0.34 -12.31 24.42
N VAL A 13 1.63 -12.26 24.73
CA VAL A 13 2.52 -11.12 24.54
C VAL A 13 3.23 -11.32 23.21
N THR A 14 2.98 -10.40 22.28
CA THR A 14 3.63 -10.36 20.98
C THR A 14 5.08 -9.88 21.10
N GLU A 15 5.91 -10.09 20.07
CA GLU A 15 7.29 -9.56 20.07
C GLU A 15 7.30 -8.03 20.10
N GLN A 16 6.29 -7.40 19.48
CA GLN A 16 6.05 -5.97 19.48
C GLN A 16 5.75 -5.44 20.89
N ASP A 17 4.92 -6.15 21.66
CA ASP A 17 4.64 -5.80 23.05
C ASP A 17 5.90 -5.84 23.93
N ARG A 18 6.79 -6.81 23.68
CA ARG A 18 8.08 -6.90 24.38
C ARG A 18 8.99 -5.72 24.03
N ALA A 19 9.03 -5.32 22.75
CA ALA A 19 9.80 -4.17 22.31
C ALA A 19 9.27 -2.86 22.93
N ILE A 20 7.94 -2.66 22.92
CA ILE A 20 7.30 -1.50 23.57
C ILE A 20 7.63 -1.47 25.06
N LEU A 21 7.55 -2.62 25.75
CA LEU A 21 7.90 -2.71 27.17
C LEU A 21 9.36 -2.33 27.42
N GLN A 22 10.29 -2.80 26.59
CA GLN A 22 11.72 -2.47 26.72
C GLN A 22 11.97 -0.96 26.52
N LEU A 23 11.35 -0.34 25.51
CA LEU A 23 11.45 1.09 25.26
C LEU A 23 10.88 1.91 26.43
N LYS A 24 9.70 1.51 26.94
CA LYS A 24 9.07 2.14 28.12
C LYS A 24 9.96 2.02 29.37
N GLN A 25 10.56 0.85 29.61
CA GLN A 25 11.52 0.66 30.70
C GLN A 25 12.77 1.54 30.57
N GLN A 26 13.32 1.69 29.35
CA GLN A 26 14.47 2.56 29.11
C GLN A 26 14.11 4.03 29.35
N ARG A 27 12.96 4.48 28.86
CA ARG A 27 12.43 5.83 29.11
C ARG A 27 12.29 6.11 30.60
N ASP A 28 11.73 5.17 31.37
CA ASP A 28 11.53 5.33 32.80
C ASP A 28 12.86 5.41 33.56
N LYS A 29 13.87 4.64 33.14
CA LYS A 29 15.25 4.75 33.66
C LYS A 29 15.86 6.13 33.37
N LEU A 30 15.69 6.66 32.16
CA LEU A 30 16.17 8.01 31.80
C LEU A 30 15.45 9.09 32.61
N ARG A 31 14.14 8.99 32.83
CA ARG A 31 13.38 9.91 33.70
C ARG A 31 13.85 9.85 35.16
N GLN A 32 14.17 8.66 35.68
CA GLN A 32 14.77 8.53 37.01
C GLN A 32 16.15 9.18 37.09
N TYR A 33 16.98 9.00 36.05
CA TYR A 33 18.27 9.66 35.96
C TYR A 33 18.13 11.19 35.92
N GLN A 34 17.23 11.71 35.09
CA GLN A 34 16.90 13.14 35.01
C GLN A 34 16.55 13.71 36.40
N LYS A 35 15.67 13.03 37.15
CA LYS A 35 15.27 13.44 38.51
C LYS A 35 16.43 13.44 39.51
N ARG A 36 17.36 12.48 39.42
CA ARG A 36 18.55 12.44 40.28
C ARG A 36 19.52 13.59 39.96
N VAL A 37 19.75 13.85 38.68
CA VAL A 37 20.65 14.91 38.23
C VAL A 37 20.08 16.29 38.53
N SER A 38 18.76 16.50 38.40
CA SER A 38 18.12 17.77 38.74
C SER A 38 18.27 18.11 40.23
N GLN A 39 18.05 17.14 41.13
CA GLN A 39 18.29 17.31 42.57
C GLN A 39 19.76 17.63 42.87
N GLN A 40 20.70 17.01 42.13
CA GLN A 40 22.12 17.28 42.31
C GLN A 40 22.50 18.69 41.82
N LEU A 41 21.90 19.17 40.73
CA LEU A 41 22.07 20.53 40.23
C LEU A 41 21.58 21.59 41.24
N GLU A 42 20.46 21.35 41.91
CA GLU A 42 19.96 22.25 42.97
C GLU A 42 20.94 22.35 44.14
N ARG A 43 21.50 21.22 44.58
CA ARG A 43 22.53 21.19 45.63
C ARG A 43 23.81 21.92 45.21
N GLU A 44 24.27 21.70 43.98
CA GLU A 44 25.44 22.42 43.45
C GLU A 44 25.18 23.91 43.30
N ARG A 45 23.95 24.33 42.99
CA ARG A 45 23.55 25.74 42.94
C ARG A 45 23.62 26.38 44.34
N ALA A 46 23.16 25.68 45.37
CA ALA A 46 23.27 26.16 46.75
C ALA A 46 24.73 26.27 47.22
N LEU A 47 25.56 25.24 46.94
CA LEU A 47 26.99 25.25 47.21
C LEU A 47 27.73 26.38 46.48
N ALA A 48 27.41 26.61 45.21
CA ALA A 48 27.99 27.72 44.45
C ALA A 48 27.64 29.08 45.07
N ARG A 49 26.40 29.26 45.55
CA ARG A 49 25.98 30.48 46.27
C ARG A 49 26.74 30.66 47.58
N GLN A 50 26.97 29.59 48.34
CA GLN A 50 27.76 29.64 49.59
C GLN A 50 29.21 30.03 49.31
N LEU A 51 29.87 29.40 48.33
CA LEU A 51 31.25 29.72 47.97
C LEU A 51 31.45 31.15 47.44
N LEU A 52 30.42 31.74 46.82
CA LEU A 52 30.43 33.15 46.43
C LEU A 52 30.35 34.07 47.66
N ARG A 53 29.57 33.72 48.69
CA ARG A 53 29.53 34.47 49.97
C ARG A 53 30.85 34.37 50.72
N ASP A 54 31.52 33.22 50.67
CA ASP A 54 32.81 32.99 51.31
C ASP A 54 34.00 33.63 50.54
N GLY A 55 33.74 34.39 49.48
CA GLY A 55 34.77 35.05 48.67
C GLY A 55 35.60 34.12 47.76
N ARG A 56 35.29 32.82 47.71
CA ARG A 56 36.04 31.79 46.95
C ARG A 56 35.61 31.70 45.49
N LYS A 57 35.82 32.78 44.73
CA LYS A 57 35.37 32.96 43.34
C LYS A 57 35.85 31.85 42.38
N GLU A 58 37.11 31.43 42.45
CA GLU A 58 37.65 30.40 41.54
C GLU A 58 36.97 29.03 41.72
N ARG A 59 36.69 28.64 42.96
CA ARG A 59 35.96 27.38 43.26
C ARG A 59 34.51 27.46 42.81
N ALA A 60 33.85 28.61 42.99
CA ALA A 60 32.50 28.83 42.50
C ALA A 60 32.43 28.75 40.96
N LYS A 61 33.40 29.33 40.24
CA LYS A 61 33.50 29.26 38.78
C LYS A 61 33.65 27.83 38.27
N LEU A 62 34.46 27.00 38.93
CA LEU A 62 34.61 25.59 38.58
C LEU A 62 33.32 24.80 38.76
N LEU A 63 32.60 25.02 39.88
CA LEU A 63 31.28 24.39 40.10
C LEU A 63 30.25 24.82 39.06
N LEU A 64 30.22 26.10 38.68
CA LEU A 64 29.31 26.60 37.65
C LEU A 64 29.61 25.99 36.27
N LYS A 65 30.89 25.75 35.94
CA LYS A 65 31.24 25.01 34.71
C LYS A 65 30.74 23.57 34.75
N LYS A 66 30.92 22.88 35.89
CA LYS A 66 30.42 21.51 36.10
C LYS A 66 28.89 21.45 36.01
N LYS A 67 28.21 22.44 36.59
CA LYS A 67 26.75 22.63 36.49
C LYS A 67 26.30 22.73 35.04
N ARG A 68 26.93 23.62 34.26
CA ARG A 68 26.59 23.84 32.84
C ARG A 68 26.75 22.58 32.00
N TYR A 69 27.81 21.79 32.22
CA TYR A 69 28.00 20.51 31.54
C TYR A 69 26.87 19.51 31.84
N ARG A 70 26.41 19.46 33.09
CA ARG A 70 25.30 18.59 33.48
C ARG A 70 23.96 19.05 32.93
N GLU A 71 23.74 20.36 32.85
CA GLU A 71 22.56 20.93 32.17
C GLU A 71 22.54 20.51 30.70
N GLN A 72 23.66 20.63 29.98
CA GLN A 72 23.76 20.13 28.60
C GLN A 72 23.51 18.62 28.47
N LEU A 73 23.94 17.83 29.46
CA LEU A 73 23.67 16.39 29.48
C LEU A 73 22.17 16.10 29.74
N LEU A 74 21.51 16.90 30.58
CA LEU A 74 20.06 16.82 30.78
C LEU A 74 19.30 17.14 29.49
N ASP A 75 19.68 18.19 28.77
CA ASP A 75 19.05 18.57 27.51
C ASP A 75 19.13 17.42 26.49
N ARG A 76 20.31 16.78 26.37
CA ARG A 76 20.49 15.59 25.52
C ARG A 76 19.64 14.42 25.98
N THR A 77 19.52 14.21 27.29
CA THR A 77 18.68 13.15 27.87
C THR A 77 17.21 13.40 27.57
N GLU A 78 16.77 14.65 27.61
CA GLU A 78 15.39 15.03 27.27
C GLU A 78 15.08 14.81 25.79
N SER A 79 16.01 15.15 24.90
CA SER A 79 15.91 14.80 23.48
C SER A 79 15.81 13.27 23.28
N GLN A 80 16.62 12.47 24.00
CA GLN A 80 16.54 11.01 23.94
C GLN A 80 15.20 10.46 24.46
N ILE A 81 14.66 11.02 25.54
CA ILE A 81 13.33 10.66 26.05
C ILE A 81 12.26 10.94 25.00
N SER A 82 12.29 12.12 24.36
CA SER A 82 11.37 12.47 23.27
C SER A 82 11.50 11.51 22.10
N SER A 83 12.73 11.17 21.67
CA SER A 83 12.95 10.20 20.59
C SER A 83 12.40 8.80 20.92
N LEU A 84 12.55 8.35 22.17
CA LEU A 84 11.98 7.07 22.63
C LEU A 84 10.45 7.11 22.63
N GLU A 85 9.83 8.22 23.03
CA GLU A 85 8.38 8.40 23.01
C GLU A 85 7.82 8.39 21.58
N THR A 86 8.49 9.09 20.65
CA THR A 86 8.14 9.03 19.22
C THR A 86 8.28 7.62 18.67
N MET A 87 9.35 6.89 19.01
CA MET A 87 9.54 5.50 18.55
C MET A 87 8.43 4.57 19.06
N VAL A 88 8.00 4.73 20.31
CA VAL A 88 6.86 3.96 20.85
C VAL A 88 5.57 4.27 20.08
N GLN A 89 5.29 5.55 19.81
CA GLN A 89 4.12 5.95 19.03
C GLN A 89 4.17 5.41 17.61
N SER A 90 5.33 5.43 16.95
CA SER A 90 5.51 4.84 15.62
C SER A 90 5.25 3.33 15.62
N ILE A 91 5.69 2.60 16.64
CA ILE A 91 5.39 1.16 16.76
C ILE A 91 3.89 0.92 16.98
N GLU A 92 3.24 1.73 17.82
CA GLU A 92 1.80 1.62 18.04
C GLU A 92 1.00 1.96 16.76
N PHE A 93 1.45 2.93 15.97
CA PHE A 93 0.84 3.29 14.69
C PHE A 93 1.03 2.20 13.64
N THR A 94 2.24 1.67 13.47
CA THR A 94 2.51 0.57 12.53
C THR A 94 1.71 -0.70 12.86
N GLN A 95 1.40 -0.97 14.14
CA GLN A 95 0.46 -2.04 14.50
C GLN A 95 -0.97 -1.79 14.00
N ILE A 96 -1.42 -0.54 13.97
CA ILE A 96 -2.72 -0.17 13.41
C ILE A 96 -2.67 -0.33 11.89
N GLU A 97 -1.62 0.15 11.23
CA GLU A 97 -1.42 0.00 9.79
C GLU A 97 -1.42 -1.48 9.37
N MET A 98 -0.75 -2.35 10.11
CA MET A 98 -0.80 -3.80 9.88
C MET A 98 -2.23 -4.35 9.93
N LYS A 99 -3.03 -3.96 10.92
CA LYS A 99 -4.43 -4.40 11.02
C LYS A 99 -5.29 -3.88 9.86
N VAL A 100 -5.03 -2.66 9.40
CA VAL A 100 -5.70 -2.10 8.22
C VAL A 100 -5.34 -2.92 6.98
N LEU A 101 -4.07 -3.25 6.79
CA LEU A 101 -3.61 -4.09 5.68
C LEU A 101 -4.24 -5.49 5.71
N GLU A 102 -4.30 -6.12 6.89
CA GLU A 102 -5.00 -7.41 7.08
C GLU A 102 -6.48 -7.30 6.71
N GLY A 103 -7.16 -6.23 7.13
CA GLY A 103 -8.56 -5.97 6.76
C GLY A 103 -8.76 -5.78 5.25
N LEU A 104 -7.84 -5.07 4.59
CA LEU A 104 -7.86 -4.89 3.14
C LEU A 104 -7.60 -6.22 2.40
N GLN A 105 -6.71 -7.07 2.90
CA GLN A 105 -6.47 -8.40 2.33
C GLN A 105 -7.73 -9.27 2.39
N VAL A 106 -8.39 -9.33 3.55
CA VAL A 106 -9.66 -10.08 3.70
C VAL A 106 -10.75 -9.50 2.79
N GLY A 107 -10.83 -8.18 2.67
CA GLY A 107 -11.73 -7.51 1.74
C GLY A 107 -11.46 -7.89 0.28
N ASN A 108 -10.19 -7.90 -0.13
CA ASN A 108 -9.77 -8.30 -1.47
C ASN A 108 -10.08 -9.78 -1.75
N GLU A 109 -9.80 -10.67 -0.80
CA GLU A 109 -10.18 -12.09 -0.90
C GLU A 109 -11.68 -12.29 -1.04
N CYS A 110 -12.50 -11.52 -0.31
CA CYS A 110 -13.95 -11.57 -0.42
C CYS A 110 -14.41 -11.11 -1.82
N LEU A 111 -13.88 -9.98 -2.30
CA LEU A 111 -14.16 -9.48 -3.65
C LEU A 111 -13.77 -10.49 -4.73
N ASN A 112 -12.60 -11.14 -4.60
CA ASN A 112 -12.17 -12.17 -5.54
C ASN A 112 -13.12 -13.37 -5.57
N LYS A 113 -13.62 -13.82 -4.41
CA LYS A 113 -14.63 -14.88 -4.33
C LYS A 113 -15.95 -14.46 -4.97
N MET A 114 -16.40 -13.22 -4.74
CA MET A 114 -17.61 -12.69 -5.38
C MET A 114 -17.46 -12.62 -6.90
N HIS A 115 -16.31 -12.16 -7.41
CA HIS A 115 -16.03 -12.15 -8.85
C HIS A 115 -16.02 -13.56 -9.45
N GLN A 116 -15.48 -14.56 -8.74
CA GLN A 116 -15.52 -15.95 -9.20
C GLN A 116 -16.96 -16.47 -9.33
N VAL A 117 -17.82 -16.23 -8.33
CA VAL A 117 -19.23 -16.63 -8.38
C VAL A 117 -19.97 -15.92 -9.50
N MET A 118 -19.82 -14.59 -9.63
CA MET A 118 -20.46 -13.85 -10.72
C MET A 118 -20.03 -14.32 -12.10
N SER A 119 -18.74 -14.63 -12.30
CA SER A 119 -18.25 -15.13 -13.58
C SER A 119 -18.84 -16.51 -13.94
N ILE A 120 -19.13 -17.35 -12.96
CA ILE A 120 -19.78 -18.65 -13.19
C ILE A 120 -21.25 -18.45 -13.57
N GLU A 121 -21.99 -17.63 -12.82
CA GLU A 121 -23.39 -17.31 -13.12
C GLU A 121 -23.59 -16.61 -14.49
N GLU A 122 -22.60 -15.82 -14.91
CA GLU A 122 -22.61 -15.17 -16.23
C GLU A 122 -22.32 -16.18 -17.35
N VAL A 123 -21.41 -17.14 -17.12
CA VAL A 123 -21.15 -18.24 -18.06
C VAL A 123 -22.35 -19.18 -18.18
N GLU A 124 -23.00 -19.56 -17.07
CA GLU A 124 -24.21 -20.38 -17.07
C GLU A 124 -25.35 -19.72 -17.84
N ARG A 125 -25.60 -18.42 -17.62
CA ARG A 125 -26.60 -17.67 -18.39
C ARG A 125 -26.35 -17.66 -19.88
N ILE A 126 -25.10 -17.46 -20.31
CA ILE A 126 -24.75 -17.48 -21.74
C ILE A 126 -24.98 -18.88 -22.33
N LEU A 127 -24.63 -19.94 -21.61
CA LEU A 127 -24.86 -21.30 -22.08
C LEU A 127 -26.36 -21.60 -22.23
N ASP A 128 -27.18 -21.21 -21.25
CA ASP A 128 -28.63 -21.37 -21.32
C ASP A 128 -29.23 -20.59 -22.50
N GLU A 129 -28.85 -19.32 -22.69
CA GLU A 129 -29.30 -18.50 -23.83
C GLU A 129 -28.88 -19.11 -25.18
N THR A 130 -27.65 -19.64 -25.29
CA THR A 130 -27.19 -20.29 -26.53
C THR A 130 -27.89 -21.62 -26.79
N GLN A 131 -28.19 -22.39 -25.74
CA GLN A 131 -28.91 -23.64 -25.88
C GLN A 131 -30.36 -23.39 -26.29
N GLU A 132 -31.04 -22.42 -25.67
CA GLU A 132 -32.38 -21.99 -26.06
C GLU A 132 -32.40 -21.50 -27.52
N ALA A 133 -31.40 -20.73 -27.97
CA ALA A 133 -31.30 -20.29 -29.35
C ALA A 133 -31.11 -21.47 -30.34
N VAL A 134 -30.29 -22.46 -29.98
CA VAL A 134 -30.11 -23.68 -30.80
C VAL A 134 -31.39 -24.51 -30.84
N GLU A 135 -32.10 -24.64 -29.73
CA GLU A 135 -33.37 -25.35 -29.67
C GLU A 135 -34.47 -24.64 -30.48
N TYR A 136 -34.53 -23.31 -30.40
CA TYR A 136 -35.42 -22.50 -31.23
C TYR A 136 -35.10 -22.65 -32.72
N GLN A 137 -33.82 -22.63 -33.10
CA GLN A 137 -33.41 -22.88 -34.48
C GLN A 137 -33.81 -24.29 -34.93
N ARG A 138 -33.62 -25.32 -34.10
CA ARG A 138 -34.07 -26.69 -34.42
C ARG A 138 -35.58 -26.79 -34.56
N GLN A 139 -36.35 -26.08 -33.74
CA GLN A 139 -37.81 -26.02 -33.88
C GLN A 139 -38.22 -25.35 -35.20
N ILE A 140 -37.53 -24.28 -35.59
CA ILE A 140 -37.71 -23.67 -36.92
C ILE A 140 -37.38 -24.69 -38.00
N ASP A 141 -36.23 -25.36 -37.92
CA ASP A 141 -35.78 -26.34 -38.90
C ASP A 141 -36.77 -27.52 -39.01
N GLU A 142 -37.34 -28.00 -37.90
CA GLU A 142 -38.33 -29.09 -37.87
C GLU A 142 -39.68 -28.67 -38.45
N LEU A 143 -40.14 -27.45 -38.14
CA LEU A 143 -41.35 -26.88 -38.73
C LEU A 143 -41.20 -26.65 -40.25
N LEU A 144 -40.01 -26.25 -40.68
CA LEU A 144 -39.68 -26.02 -42.08
C LEU A 144 -39.47 -27.35 -42.85
N ALA A 145 -38.83 -28.35 -42.26
CA ALA A 145 -38.54 -29.64 -42.89
C ALA A 145 -39.79 -30.45 -43.30
N GLY A 146 -40.93 -30.20 -42.67
CA GLY A 146 -42.20 -30.85 -43.02
C GLY A 146 -43.04 -30.13 -44.09
N SER A 147 -42.61 -28.95 -44.55
CA SER A 147 -43.48 -28.00 -45.27
C SER A 147 -43.10 -27.75 -46.73
N PHE A 148 -41.94 -28.21 -47.21
CA PHE A 148 -41.48 -27.96 -48.58
C PHE A 148 -41.69 -29.16 -49.50
N THR A 149 -42.11 -28.90 -50.74
CA THR A 149 -42.15 -29.90 -51.82
C THR A 149 -40.82 -29.89 -52.59
N GLN A 150 -40.52 -30.95 -53.35
CA GLN A 150 -39.26 -31.02 -54.13
C GLN A 150 -39.12 -29.87 -55.14
N GLU A 151 -40.23 -29.34 -55.66
CA GLU A 151 -40.23 -28.19 -56.57
C GLU A 151 -39.87 -26.87 -55.85
N ASP A 152 -40.25 -26.74 -54.57
CA ASP A 152 -39.89 -25.58 -53.74
C ASP A 152 -38.41 -25.61 -53.34
N GLU A 153 -37.86 -26.80 -53.06
CA GLU A 153 -36.43 -26.98 -52.76
C GLU A 153 -35.55 -26.61 -53.96
N ASP A 154 -35.94 -27.02 -55.18
CA ASP A 154 -35.22 -26.69 -56.41
C ASP A 154 -35.25 -25.17 -56.71
N ALA A 155 -36.40 -24.50 -56.52
CA ALA A 155 -36.53 -23.05 -56.69
C ALA A 155 -35.67 -22.26 -55.68
N ILE A 156 -35.64 -22.69 -54.42
CA ILE A 156 -34.81 -22.09 -53.37
C ILE A 156 -33.31 -22.29 -53.69
N LEU A 157 -32.93 -23.45 -54.20
CA LEU A 157 -31.54 -23.71 -54.62
C LEU A 157 -31.13 -22.82 -55.80
N GLU A 158 -32.02 -22.57 -56.76
CA GLU A 158 -31.77 -21.62 -57.85
C GLU A 158 -31.61 -20.19 -57.32
N GLU A 159 -32.47 -19.73 -56.41
CA GLU A 159 -32.35 -18.40 -55.79
C GLU A 159 -31.07 -18.25 -54.95
N LEU A 160 -30.70 -19.27 -54.19
CA LEU A 160 -29.46 -19.29 -53.39
C LEU A 160 -28.21 -19.28 -54.28
N ASN A 161 -28.25 -19.97 -55.41
CA ASN A 161 -27.19 -19.91 -56.43
C ASN A 161 -27.08 -18.52 -57.08
N ALA A 162 -28.20 -17.84 -57.31
CA ALA A 162 -28.19 -16.47 -57.83
C ALA A 162 -27.57 -15.48 -56.82
N ILE A 163 -27.92 -15.58 -55.54
CA ILE A 163 -27.38 -14.69 -54.48
C ILE A 163 -25.89 -14.93 -54.24
N THR A 164 -25.44 -16.19 -54.29
CA THR A 164 -24.02 -16.53 -54.13
C THR A 164 -23.16 -16.13 -55.33
N GLN A 165 -23.74 -16.11 -56.54
CA GLN A 165 -23.08 -15.59 -57.74
C GLN A 165 -23.04 -14.05 -57.77
N GLU A 166 -24.03 -13.37 -57.18
CA GLU A 166 -24.05 -11.90 -57.05
C GLU A 166 -22.98 -11.34 -56.09
N GLN A 167 -22.27 -12.19 -55.31
CA GLN A 167 -21.21 -11.77 -54.40
C GLN A 167 -19.86 -12.46 -54.66
N ILE A 168 -19.37 -12.48 -55.90
CA ILE A 168 -17.92 -12.58 -56.16
C ILE A 168 -17.50 -11.66 -57.32
N GLU A 169 -17.69 -10.35 -57.15
CA GLU A 169 -16.77 -9.37 -57.74
C GLU A 169 -15.89 -8.84 -56.61
N LEU A 170 -14.77 -9.51 -56.36
CA LEU A 170 -13.70 -8.96 -55.54
C LEU A 170 -13.11 -7.77 -56.32
N PRO A 171 -13.19 -6.52 -55.82
CA PRO A 171 -12.53 -5.40 -56.48
C PRO A 171 -11.01 -5.62 -56.48
N GLU A 172 -10.34 -5.31 -57.60
CA GLU A 172 -8.88 -5.40 -57.71
C GLU A 172 -8.22 -4.64 -56.56
N VAL A 173 -7.27 -5.32 -55.88
CA VAL A 173 -6.47 -4.74 -54.81
C VAL A 173 -5.80 -3.46 -55.35
N PRO A 174 -6.04 -2.28 -54.75
CA PRO A 174 -5.45 -1.03 -55.23
C PRO A 174 -3.92 -1.10 -55.23
N SER A 175 -3.32 -1.13 -56.42
CA SER A 175 -1.87 -1.04 -56.61
C SER A 175 -1.43 0.42 -56.75
N GLU A 176 -1.74 1.25 -55.76
CA GLU A 176 -1.16 2.61 -55.65
C GLU A 176 0.10 2.57 -54.77
N PRO A 177 1.25 3.08 -55.24
CA PRO A 177 2.45 3.13 -54.43
C PRO A 177 2.26 4.11 -53.27
N LEU A 178 2.48 3.61 -52.04
CA LEU A 178 2.41 4.38 -50.80
C LEU A 178 3.24 5.67 -50.91
N PRO A 179 2.73 6.82 -50.43
CA PRO A 179 3.42 8.09 -50.51
C PRO A 179 4.74 8.06 -49.71
N LYS A 180 5.79 8.56 -50.37
CA LYS A 180 7.18 8.60 -49.90
C LYS A 180 7.32 9.27 -48.53
N THR A 181 7.80 8.51 -47.55
CA THR A 181 8.41 9.02 -46.33
C THR A 181 9.67 9.82 -46.66
N LEU A 182 9.72 11.11 -46.33
CA LEU A 182 10.95 11.90 -46.04
C LEU A 182 10.55 13.24 -45.37
N PRO A 183 11.41 13.91 -44.57
CA PRO A 183 12.48 13.43 -43.72
C PRO A 183 12.41 14.02 -42.28
N GLU A 184 13.18 13.38 -41.41
CA GLU A 184 13.62 13.73 -40.06
C GLU A 184 14.06 15.20 -39.89
N LYS A 185 13.67 15.83 -38.77
CA LYS A 185 14.43 16.94 -38.16
C LYS A 185 14.31 16.89 -36.63
N ASP A 186 15.41 16.47 -36.02
CA ASP A 186 15.76 16.37 -34.60
C ASP A 186 15.53 17.66 -33.77
N PRO A 187 15.88 17.68 -32.46
CA PRO A 187 15.48 16.83 -31.34
C PRO A 187 14.83 17.68 -30.22
N VAL A 188 13.88 17.14 -29.46
CA VAL A 188 13.36 17.83 -28.26
C VAL A 188 14.43 17.80 -27.16
N LYS A 189 15.12 18.93 -27.03
CA LYS A 189 16.17 19.18 -26.05
C LYS A 189 15.54 19.33 -24.65
N VAL A 190 15.49 18.24 -23.89
CA VAL A 190 15.20 18.30 -22.44
C VAL A 190 16.32 19.09 -21.77
N ARG A 191 16.00 20.28 -21.25
CA ARG A 191 16.88 21.00 -20.33
C ARG A 191 16.30 20.93 -18.92
N ALA A 192 17.14 20.43 -18.02
CA ALA A 192 16.89 20.28 -16.60
C ALA A 192 16.66 21.63 -15.89
N ARG A 193 15.87 21.55 -14.81
CA ARG A 193 15.56 22.60 -13.81
C ARG A 193 16.85 23.19 -13.20
N PRO A 194 16.82 24.39 -12.58
CA PRO A 194 16.46 24.46 -11.15
C PRO A 194 15.87 25.79 -10.64
N ALA A 195 15.35 25.75 -9.40
CA ALA A 195 15.18 26.85 -8.43
C ALA A 195 14.22 27.99 -8.83
N ASP A 196 13.59 28.77 -7.97
CA ASP A 196 13.20 28.77 -6.55
C ASP A 196 12.25 29.99 -6.45
N LEU A 197 11.65 30.19 -5.28
CA LEU A 197 11.04 31.44 -4.82
C LEU A 197 9.61 31.75 -5.31
N VAL A 198 8.64 31.39 -4.47
CA VAL A 198 7.67 32.40 -4.03
C VAL A 198 7.60 32.34 -2.50
N ALA A 199 8.34 33.25 -1.87
CA ALA A 199 7.92 33.86 -0.63
C ALA A 199 7.33 35.24 -0.97
N ALA A 200 6.29 35.60 -0.24
CA ALA A 200 5.71 36.94 -0.06
C ALA A 200 4.86 37.53 -1.21
N SER A 201 3.55 37.61 -1.00
CA SER A 201 2.88 38.81 -0.44
C SER A 201 1.44 38.50 -0.05
#